data_AF-A0A3N7BQF6-F1
#
_entry.id   AF-A0A3N7BQF6-F1
#
_cell.length_a   1.000
_cell.length_b   1.000
_cell.length_c   1.000
_cell.angle_alpha   90.00
_cell.angle_beta   90.00
_cell.angle_gamma   90.00
#
_symmetry.space_group_name_H-M   'P 1'
#
loop_
_entity.id
_entity.type
_entity.pdbx_description
1 polymer ?
#
loop_
_entity_poly.entity_id
_entity_poly.type
_entity_poly.pdbx_seq_one_letter_code
_entity_poly.pdbx_strand_id
1 'polypeptide(L)'
;MAISFSSKQAAQSRALRPRGLACALAVAVLATLGAASAHAQAAGPAPGAQLSAEQLARVIAAAEQEAAAQRLVAQAAQGDYKLRDGRSLAVAGTAKRLRVVVDARRSLVLMPVGPLTWATADGRVQLSFEPSANGLVTDLRFSELS
;
A
#
# COMPACT_ATOMS: atom_id res chain seq x y z
N MET A 1 -27.99 3.15 25.72
CA MET A 1 -28.59 4.48 25.43
C MET A 1 -27.88 5.02 24.20
N ALA A 2 -28.57 5.09 23.06
CA ALA A 2 -28.04 5.52 21.77
C ALA A 2 -29.06 6.48 21.15
N ILE A 3 -28.60 7.52 20.47
CA ILE A 3 -29.46 8.39 19.65
C ILE A 3 -28.73 8.69 18.34
N SER A 4 -29.50 8.62 17.24
CA SER A 4 -29.17 8.74 15.83
C SER A 4 -30.26 9.60 15.15
N PHE A 5 -29.96 10.33 14.07
CA PHE A 5 -30.89 10.77 12.99
C PHE A 5 -30.05 11.16 11.73
N SER A 6 -30.21 10.60 10.50
CA SER A 6 -31.30 10.62 9.47
C SER A 6 -31.31 11.93 8.63
N SER A 7 -31.50 12.05 7.30
CA SER A 7 -31.73 11.19 6.12
C SER A 7 -31.82 12.09 4.87
N LYS A 8 -31.41 11.62 3.68
CA LYS A 8 -32.09 11.94 2.41
C LYS A 8 -32.35 10.66 1.62
N GLN A 9 -33.64 10.42 1.39
CA GLN A 9 -34.23 9.30 0.67
C GLN A 9 -34.31 9.57 -0.85
N ALA A 10 -34.18 8.50 -1.63
CA ALA A 10 -35.07 8.16 -2.75
C ALA A 10 -35.06 6.62 -2.85
N ALA A 11 -36.00 5.94 -2.19
CA ALA A 11 -37.29 5.49 -2.76
C ALA A 11 -37.08 4.46 -3.88
N GLN A 12 -37.08 3.16 -3.51
CA GLN A 12 -38.22 2.23 -3.64
C GLN A 12 -38.44 1.80 -5.10
N SER A 13 -38.49 0.51 -5.42
CA SER A 13 -39.69 -0.28 -5.14
C SER A 13 -39.50 -1.79 -5.33
N ARG A 14 -40.04 -2.53 -4.35
CA ARG A 14 -40.83 -3.78 -4.47
C ARG A 14 -40.17 -4.97 -5.17
N ALA A 15 -39.71 -5.98 -4.41
CA ALA A 15 -40.52 -7.04 -3.80
C ALA A 15 -41.08 -8.02 -4.85
N LEU A 16 -40.63 -9.27 -4.79
CA LEU A 16 -41.43 -10.50 -4.95
C LEU A 16 -40.52 -11.71 -4.71
N ARG A 17 -40.77 -12.45 -3.62
CA ARG A 17 -40.40 -13.88 -3.53
C ARG A 17 -41.32 -14.63 -4.51
N PRO A 18 -40.86 -15.67 -5.24
CA PRO A 18 -41.01 -17.03 -4.71
C PRO A 18 -39.94 -18.03 -5.19
N ARG A 19 -40.08 -19.24 -4.63
CA ARG A 19 -39.31 -20.48 -4.80
C ARG A 19 -39.27 -20.99 -6.25
N GLY A 20 -38.12 -21.55 -6.63
CA GLY A 20 -37.90 -22.50 -7.74
C GLY A 20 -36.39 -22.79 -7.80
N LEU A 21 -35.86 -23.93 -7.34
CA LEU A 21 -35.85 -25.24 -8.01
C LEU A 21 -35.60 -25.15 -9.53
N ALA A 22 -34.32 -25.08 -9.91
CA ALA A 22 -33.74 -25.60 -11.16
C ALA A 22 -32.21 -25.58 -10.93
N CYS A 23 -31.55 -26.69 -10.60
CA CYS A 23 -31.26 -27.85 -11.44
C CYS A 23 -30.39 -27.50 -12.66
N ALA A 24 -29.29 -28.24 -12.76
CA ALA A 24 -28.60 -28.66 -13.98
C ALA A 24 -27.42 -27.82 -14.55
N LEU A 25 -26.26 -28.50 -14.52
CA LEU A 25 -25.24 -28.61 -15.57
C LEU A 25 -24.45 -27.33 -15.95
N ALA A 26 -23.12 -27.34 -16.12
CA ALA A 26 -22.31 -28.37 -16.75
C ALA A 26 -20.83 -28.32 -16.32
N VAL A 27 -20.25 -29.52 -16.32
CA VAL A 27 -18.82 -29.84 -16.31
C VAL A 27 -18.24 -29.63 -17.71
N ALA A 28 -17.11 -28.94 -17.85
CA ALA A 28 -16.08 -29.15 -18.90
C ALA A 28 -14.92 -28.16 -18.64
N VAL A 29 -13.79 -28.58 -18.07
CA VAL A 29 -12.64 -29.19 -18.78
C VAL A 29 -12.09 -28.27 -19.86
N LEU A 30 -10.98 -27.59 -19.58
CA LEU A 30 -9.78 -27.70 -20.42
C LEU A 30 -8.56 -27.21 -19.65
N ALA A 31 -7.59 -28.12 -19.53
CA ALA A 31 -6.24 -27.80 -19.16
C ALA A 31 -5.61 -26.94 -20.25
N THR A 32 -5.11 -25.77 -19.88
CA THR A 32 -3.97 -25.13 -20.56
C THR A 32 -2.90 -24.88 -19.51
N LEU A 33 -2.20 -25.97 -19.17
CA LEU A 33 -0.80 -25.87 -18.82
C LEU A 33 -0.07 -25.16 -19.97
N GLY A 34 0.76 -24.20 -19.61
CA GLY A 34 1.55 -23.36 -20.51
C GLY A 34 1.81 -22.02 -19.82
N ALA A 35 2.43 -21.99 -18.64
CA ALA A 35 3.86 -22.32 -18.46
C ALA A 35 4.73 -21.71 -19.57
N ALA A 36 4.61 -20.40 -19.77
CA ALA A 36 5.64 -19.59 -20.42
C ALA A 36 5.60 -18.17 -19.86
N SER A 37 5.67 -18.03 -18.53
CA SER A 37 6.15 -16.79 -17.93
C SER A 37 7.66 -16.74 -18.20
N ALA A 38 8.02 -16.30 -19.41
CA ALA A 38 9.34 -15.79 -19.70
C ALA A 38 9.55 -14.60 -18.75
N HIS A 39 10.03 -14.91 -17.56
CA HIS A 39 10.75 -13.96 -16.75
C HIS A 39 12.00 -13.67 -17.57
N ALA A 40 11.89 -12.70 -18.48
CA ALA A 40 13.02 -11.92 -18.91
C ALA A 40 13.53 -11.25 -17.63
N GLN A 41 14.33 -12.01 -16.87
CA GLN A 41 15.34 -11.46 -16.00
C GLN A 41 16.14 -10.56 -16.91
N ALA A 42 15.80 -9.26 -16.91
CA ALA A 42 16.70 -8.24 -17.35
C ALA A 42 17.97 -8.49 -16.54
N ALA A 43 18.95 -9.12 -17.18
CA ALA A 43 20.25 -9.34 -16.60
C ALA A 43 20.71 -7.97 -16.12
N GLY A 44 20.85 -7.82 -14.80
CA GLY A 44 21.40 -6.60 -14.23
C GLY A 44 22.72 -6.29 -14.93
N PRO A 45 23.09 -5.01 -15.05
CA PRO A 45 24.36 -4.65 -15.68
C PRO A 45 25.48 -5.45 -15.03
N ALA A 46 26.30 -6.10 -15.87
CA ALA A 46 27.44 -6.89 -15.38
C ALA A 46 28.30 -6.02 -14.46
N PRO A 47 28.87 -6.56 -13.36
CA PRO A 47 29.79 -5.82 -12.50
C PRO A 47 30.91 -5.20 -13.35
N GLY A 48 31.03 -3.86 -13.36
CA GLY A 48 31.98 -3.13 -14.19
C GLY A 48 31.45 -2.55 -15.50
N ALA A 49 30.16 -2.76 -15.84
CA ALA A 49 29.53 -2.10 -16.97
C ALA A 49 29.41 -0.59 -16.71
N GLN A 50 30.11 0.22 -17.50
CA GLN A 50 29.94 1.68 -17.50
C GLN A 50 28.56 2.00 -18.10
N LEU A 51 27.70 2.63 -17.30
CA LEU A 51 26.47 3.22 -17.80
C LEU A 51 26.84 4.36 -18.75
N SER A 52 26.26 4.36 -19.95
CA SER A 52 26.34 5.54 -20.82
C SER A 52 25.75 6.77 -20.12
N ALA A 53 26.19 7.97 -20.50
CA ALA A 53 25.66 9.22 -19.92
C ALA A 53 24.13 9.30 -20.00
N GLU A 54 23.53 8.80 -21.09
CA GLU A 54 22.09 8.74 -21.28
C GLU A 54 21.39 7.73 -20.35
N GLN A 55 22.02 6.60 -20.05
CA GLN A 55 21.49 5.63 -19.08
C GLN A 55 21.62 6.16 -17.66
N LEU A 56 22.74 6.78 -17.32
CA LEU A 56 22.95 7.42 -16.03
C LEU A 56 21.93 8.54 -15.78
N ALA A 57 21.70 9.40 -16.79
CA ALA A 57 20.69 10.46 -16.70
C ALA A 57 19.27 9.90 -16.46
N ARG A 58 18.91 8.79 -17.10
CA ARG A 58 17.62 8.11 -16.87
C ARG A 58 17.48 7.55 -15.45
N VAL A 59 18.55 6.96 -14.92
CA VAL A 59 18.56 6.43 -13.54
C VAL A 59 18.45 7.57 -12.52
N ILE A 60 19.16 8.68 -12.74
CA ILE A 60 19.09 9.86 -11.87
C ILE A 60 17.67 10.45 -11.90
N ALA A 61 17.10 10.66 -13.10
CA ALA A 61 15.75 11.20 -13.23
C ALA A 61 14.68 10.32 -12.56
N ALA A 62 14.80 8.99 -12.68
CA ALA A 62 13.91 8.05 -12.01
C ALA A 62 14.06 8.13 -10.47
N ALA A 63 15.29 8.18 -9.96
CA ALA A 63 15.54 8.31 -8.53
C ALA A 63 15.04 9.65 -7.96
N GLU A 64 15.14 10.74 -8.73
CA GLU A 64 14.62 12.05 -8.34
C GLU A 64 13.10 12.08 -8.29
N GLN A 65 12.42 11.47 -9.27
CA GLN A 65 10.96 11.32 -9.25
C GLN A 65 10.51 10.51 -8.05
N GLU A 66 11.19 9.40 -7.75
CA GLU A 66 10.86 8.57 -6.60
C GLU A 66 11.08 9.33 -5.27
N ALA A 67 12.19 10.06 -5.15
CA ALA A 67 12.46 10.88 -3.98
C ALA A 67 11.42 12.00 -3.80
N ALA A 68 10.92 12.60 -4.90
CA ALA A 68 9.86 13.59 -4.85
C ALA A 68 8.53 12.97 -4.38
N ALA A 69 8.15 11.80 -4.92
CA ALA A 69 6.95 11.08 -4.51
C ALA A 69 7.01 10.68 -3.02
N GLN A 70 8.14 10.16 -2.56
CA GLN A 70 8.34 9.83 -1.14
C GLN A 70 8.23 11.05 -0.23
N ARG A 71 8.68 12.24 -0.67
CA ARG A 71 8.53 13.49 0.11
C ARG A 71 7.07 13.89 0.26
N LEU A 72 6.30 13.85 -0.82
CA LEU A 72 4.87 14.18 -0.79
C LEU A 72 4.11 13.19 0.10
N VAL A 73 4.36 11.89 -0.06
CA VAL A 73 3.72 10.87 0.77
C VAL A 73 4.14 11.00 2.23
N ALA A 74 5.42 11.22 2.54
CA ALA A 74 5.87 11.40 3.91
C ALA A 74 5.33 12.67 4.59
N GLN A 75 4.92 13.68 3.82
CA GLN A 75 4.19 14.85 4.34
C GLN A 75 2.71 14.52 4.54
N ALA A 76 2.07 13.88 3.56
CA ALA A 76 0.66 13.46 3.65
C ALA A 76 0.41 12.36 4.71
N ALA A 77 1.45 11.60 5.03
CA ALA A 77 1.46 10.54 6.03
C ALA A 77 1.56 11.04 7.49
N GLN A 78 1.75 12.34 7.71
CA GLN A 78 1.88 12.87 9.06
C GLN A 78 0.51 13.05 9.69
N GLY A 79 0.38 12.65 10.96
CA GLY A 79 -0.86 12.77 11.70
C GLY A 79 -1.11 11.60 12.63
N ASP A 80 -2.31 11.55 13.16
CA ASP A 80 -2.77 10.53 14.09
C ASP A 80 -3.69 9.53 13.38
N TYR A 81 -3.38 8.25 13.52
CA TYR A 81 -4.09 7.14 12.91
C TYR A 81 -4.65 6.21 13.99
N LYS A 82 -5.77 5.57 13.65
CA LYS A 82 -6.31 4.44 14.40
C LYS A 82 -6.04 3.15 13.66
N LEU A 83 -5.31 2.25 14.31
CA LEU A 83 -5.05 0.90 13.80
C LEU A 83 -6.30 0.03 13.97
N ARG A 84 -6.39 -1.05 13.19
CA ARG A 84 -7.53 -1.98 13.21
C ARG A 84 -7.70 -2.71 14.54
N ASP A 85 -6.62 -2.86 15.31
CA ASP A 85 -6.61 -3.44 16.65
C ASP A 85 -7.03 -2.43 17.74
N GLY A 86 -7.38 -1.19 17.37
CA GLY A 86 -7.82 -0.12 18.28
C GLY A 86 -6.69 0.77 18.81
N ARG A 87 -5.42 0.40 18.58
CA ARG A 87 -4.25 1.17 18.99
C ARG A 87 -4.18 2.52 18.26
N SER A 88 -3.58 3.51 18.91
CA SER A 88 -3.30 4.81 18.30
C SER A 88 -1.87 4.83 17.74
N LEU A 89 -1.70 5.37 16.54
CA LEU A 89 -0.40 5.55 15.89
C LEU A 89 -0.24 7.01 15.49
N ALA A 90 0.69 7.73 16.11
CA ALA A 90 1.08 9.07 15.67
C ALA A 90 2.30 8.98 14.75
N VAL A 91 2.22 9.55 13.54
CA VAL A 91 3.30 9.56 12.55
C VAL A 91 3.76 11.01 12.35
N ALA A 92 5.07 11.24 12.43
CA ALA A 92 5.68 12.54 12.14
C ALA A 92 7.06 12.35 11.47
N GLY A 93 7.59 13.39 10.83
CA GLY A 93 8.99 13.40 10.38
C GLY A 93 9.17 13.81 8.92
N THR A 94 10.03 13.08 8.20
CA THR A 94 10.44 13.41 6.83
C THR A 94 10.54 12.14 5.98
N ALA A 95 10.67 12.28 4.65
CA ALA A 95 10.88 11.13 3.77
C ALA A 95 12.07 10.25 4.15
N LYS A 96 13.14 10.85 4.67
CA LYS A 96 14.36 10.12 5.07
C LYS A 96 14.20 9.38 6.39
N ARG A 97 13.24 9.80 7.22
CA ARG A 97 13.06 9.28 8.57
C ARG A 97 11.68 9.63 9.09
N LEU A 98 10.89 8.61 9.39
CA LEU A 98 9.63 8.76 10.11
C LEU A 98 9.84 8.42 11.60
N ARG A 99 9.21 9.19 12.47
CA ARG A 99 9.01 8.85 13.88
C ARG A 99 7.57 8.43 14.04
N VAL A 100 7.37 7.26 14.63
CA VAL A 100 6.06 6.71 14.93
C VAL A 100 5.93 6.48 16.41
N VAL A 101 4.81 6.90 17.00
CA VAL A 101 4.50 6.66 18.41
C VAL A 101 3.26 5.78 18.50
N VAL A 102 3.42 4.58 19.05
CA VAL A 102 2.32 3.63 19.27
C VAL A 102 1.79 3.80 20.70
N ASP A 103 0.48 4.00 20.83
CA ASP A 103 -0.28 4.15 22.08
C ASP A 103 0.32 5.17 23.05
N ALA A 104 0.93 6.24 22.52
CA ALA A 104 1.63 7.28 23.30
C ALA A 104 2.76 6.75 24.22
N ARG A 105 3.21 5.50 24.04
CA ARG A 105 4.20 4.85 24.91
C ARG A 105 5.50 4.55 24.20
N ARG A 106 5.42 4.04 22.97
CA ARG A 106 6.59 3.52 22.25
C ARG A 106 6.90 4.37 21.04
N SER A 107 7.99 5.14 21.10
CA SER A 107 8.51 5.86 19.94
C SER A 107 9.47 4.97 19.16
N LEU A 108 9.23 4.83 17.87
CA LEU A 108 10.03 4.09 16.91
C LEU A 108 10.53 5.04 15.82
N VAL A 109 11.72 4.76 15.29
CA VAL A 109 12.29 5.47 14.16
C VAL A 109 12.33 4.52 12.98
N LEU A 110 11.66 4.90 11.89
CA LEU A 110 11.61 4.15 10.65
C LEU A 110 12.45 4.86 9.58
N MET A 111 13.19 4.07 8.81
CA MET A 111 13.99 4.48 7.67
C MET A 111 13.33 3.96 6.39
N PRO A 112 13.43 4.68 5.26
CA PRO A 112 12.89 4.19 4.00
C PRO A 112 13.65 2.93 3.57
N VAL A 113 12.92 1.87 3.24
CA VAL A 113 13.47 0.59 2.76
C VAL A 113 12.98 0.22 1.36
N GLY A 114 12.03 0.99 0.81
CA GLY A 114 11.52 0.80 -0.53
C GLY A 114 10.47 1.86 -0.89
N PRO A 115 9.83 1.70 -2.07
CA PRO A 115 8.77 2.61 -2.51
C PRO A 115 7.67 2.68 -1.45
N LEU A 116 7.47 3.88 -0.90
CA LEU A 116 6.41 4.19 0.06
C LEU A 116 6.39 3.27 1.30
N THR A 117 7.56 2.75 1.65
CA THR A 117 7.73 1.77 2.71
C THR A 117 8.88 2.16 3.62
N TRP A 118 8.59 2.18 4.91
CA TRP A 118 9.54 2.50 5.98
C TRP A 118 9.61 1.36 6.98
N ALA A 119 10.80 1.07 7.51
CA ALA A 119 10.98 0.04 8.54
C ALA A 119 11.97 0.47 9.61
N THR A 120 11.88 -0.13 10.80
CA THR A 120 12.90 0.00 11.84
C THR A 120 14.22 -0.61 11.36
N ALA A 121 15.34 -0.18 11.94
CA ALA A 121 16.67 -0.69 11.58
C ALA A 121 16.82 -2.21 11.80
N ASP A 122 16.05 -2.79 12.73
CA ASP A 122 15.99 -4.23 13.01
C ASP A 122 14.97 -4.98 12.13
N GLY A 123 14.24 -4.28 11.26
CA GLY A 123 13.22 -4.85 10.38
C GLY A 123 11.96 -5.36 11.10
N ARG A 124 11.85 -5.22 12.43
CA ARG A 124 10.72 -5.77 13.20
C ARG A 124 9.43 -5.00 13.01
N VAL A 125 9.51 -3.73 12.65
CA VAL A 125 8.32 -2.90 12.41
C VAL A 125 8.41 -2.28 11.04
N GLN A 126 7.34 -2.44 10.27
CA GLN A 126 7.23 -1.91 8.91
C GLN A 126 5.93 -1.11 8.77
N LEU A 127 6.03 -0.03 8.01
CA LEU A 127 4.94 0.86 7.65
C LEU A 127 4.94 1.04 6.14
N SER A 128 3.86 0.63 5.49
CA SER A 128 3.64 0.82 4.05
C SER A 128 2.42 1.69 3.81
N PHE A 129 2.56 2.63 2.90
CA PHE A 129 1.48 3.56 2.53
C PHE A 129 0.95 3.23 1.14
N GLU A 130 -0.37 3.25 1.02
CA GLU A 130 -1.05 3.05 -0.26
C GLU A 130 -1.57 4.41 -0.76
N PRO A 131 -0.89 5.03 -1.73
CA PRO A 131 -1.35 6.28 -2.30
C PRO A 131 -2.54 6.00 -3.23
N SER A 132 -3.48 6.93 -3.27
CA SER A 132 -4.53 6.93 -4.28
C SER A 132 -4.11 7.72 -5.51
N ALA A 133 -4.93 7.62 -6.57
CA ALA A 133 -4.67 8.26 -7.86
C ALA A 133 -4.51 9.79 -7.78
N ASN A 134 -4.97 10.44 -6.70
CA ASN A 134 -4.82 11.88 -6.49
C ASN A 134 -3.58 12.25 -5.64
N GLY A 135 -2.72 11.28 -5.30
CA GLY A 135 -1.52 11.49 -4.50
C GLY A 135 -1.74 11.57 -2.99
N LEU A 136 -2.99 11.39 -2.51
CA LEU A 136 -3.29 11.29 -1.08
C LEU A 136 -3.08 9.86 -0.59
N VAL A 137 -2.64 9.73 0.66
CA VAL A 137 -2.59 8.45 1.37
C VAL A 137 -4.01 8.00 1.68
N THR A 138 -4.44 6.88 1.10
CA THR A 138 -5.78 6.31 1.36
C THR A 138 -5.78 5.20 2.39
N ASP A 139 -4.66 4.49 2.52
CA ASP A 139 -4.51 3.43 3.51
C ASP A 139 -3.07 3.38 4.04
N LEU A 140 -2.95 2.84 5.25
CA LEU A 140 -1.70 2.61 5.95
C LEU A 140 -1.70 1.18 6.48
N ARG A 141 -0.64 0.45 6.17
CA ARG A 141 -0.39 -0.89 6.72
C ARG A 141 0.75 -0.83 7.70
N PHE A 142 0.43 -1.16 8.94
CA PHE A 142 1.40 -1.34 10.02
C PHE A 142 1.59 -2.84 10.23
N SER A 143 2.85 -3.30 10.25
CA SER A 143 3.19 -4.72 10.43
C SER A 143 4.31 -4.85 11.47
N GLU A 144 4.10 -5.74 12.44
CA GLU A 144 5.09 -6.12 13.43
C GLU A 144 5.51 -7.56 13.14
N LEU A 145 6.76 -7.75 12.72
CA LEU A 145 7.35 -9.05 12.45
C LEU A 145 7.98 -9.56 13.76
N SER A 146 7.47 -10.72 14.23
CA SER A 146 7.91 -11.41 15.46
C SER A 146 9.06 -12.37 15.20
#